data_AF-A0A6N4SS78-F1
#
_entry.id   AF-A0A6N4SS78-F1
#
_cell.length_a   1.000
_cell.length_b   1.000
_cell.length_c   1.000
_cell.angle_alpha   90.00
_cell.angle_beta   90.00
_cell.angle_gamma   90.00
#
_symmetry.space_group_name_H-M   'P 1'
#
loop_
_entity.id
_entity.type
_entity.pdbx_description
1 polymer ?
#
loop_
_entity_poly.entity_id
_entity_poly.type
_entity_poly.pdbx_seq_one_letter_code
_entity_poly.pdbx_strand_id
1 'polypeptide(L)'
;MLLICTSIYQYRMSFDKEIKRILLELPQSINEESIIEVYRYQYTNNPIYKLFADSVHRSPAVVKNAGEIPFLPIAFYKKHQIETQDGNVDFSKAISFSSSGTTSSSRSTHTVADPAFYAARSKQIFENYYGPLTDTIILAVLPSYEENPSSSLIFMMKHFIEATGHAASGFYAFNIAAIKAVLKELHTENKKIIVWGVSYALLDWAEQERESFSSVIFLETGGMKGRRKELTRSELHEQLTKGFGVTAIHSEYGMTELLSQAYSFGEGLYAFPTGLIPVLREVNDPFGRITRGSGGINIIDLANINACCFIETQDIGRISANGFEILGRIDASDIRGCNLLYV
;
A
#
# COMPACT_ATOMS: atom_id res chain seq x y z
N MET A 1 -2.71 -17.07 25.30
CA MET A 1 -4.05 -16.62 25.71
C MET A 1 -4.11 -15.12 25.50
N LEU A 2 -4.43 -14.71 24.27
CA LEU A 2 -4.84 -13.33 24.01
C LEU A 2 -5.94 -12.94 25.01
N LEU A 3 -5.99 -11.66 25.38
CA LEU A 3 -7.02 -11.02 26.21
C LEU A 3 -8.45 -11.08 25.60
N ILE A 4 -8.71 -12.07 24.75
CA ILE A 4 -9.91 -12.24 23.94
C ILE A 4 -10.97 -13.10 24.68
N CYS A 5 -10.65 -13.62 25.87
CA CYS A 5 -11.58 -14.45 26.64
C CYS A 5 -11.55 -14.26 28.17
N THR A 6 -11.51 -13.03 28.67
CA THR A 6 -11.84 -12.76 30.08
C THR A 6 -13.13 -11.95 30.18
N SER A 7 -14.13 -12.52 30.87
CA SER A 7 -15.49 -11.98 31.03
C SER A 7 -15.59 -10.76 31.96
N ILE A 8 -14.57 -9.89 31.99
CA ILE A 8 -14.52 -8.73 32.89
C ILE A 8 -14.06 -7.52 32.09
N TYR A 9 -14.90 -7.02 31.18
CA TYR A 9 -14.89 -5.62 30.75
C TYR A 9 -16.29 -5.30 30.19
N GLN A 10 -17.14 -4.76 31.06
CA GLN A 10 -18.41 -4.12 30.71
C GLN A 10 -18.12 -2.79 30.00
N TYR A 11 -17.67 -2.88 28.75
CA TYR A 11 -17.80 -1.93 27.63
C TYR A 11 -17.00 -2.58 26.49
N ARG A 12 -17.54 -3.64 25.86
CA ARG A 12 -16.79 -4.37 24.82
C ARG A 12 -16.65 -3.47 23.60
N MET A 13 -15.46 -2.92 23.41
CA MET A 13 -15.01 -2.38 22.13
C MET A 13 -15.28 -3.41 21.03
N SER A 14 -15.82 -2.99 19.88
CA SER A 14 -16.05 -3.90 18.75
C SER A 14 -14.71 -4.46 18.25
N PHE A 15 -14.74 -5.66 17.67
CA PHE A 15 -13.52 -6.35 17.23
C PHE A 15 -12.71 -5.52 16.24
N ASP A 16 -13.37 -4.79 15.34
CA ASP A 16 -12.70 -3.89 14.40
C ASP A 16 -11.93 -2.76 15.10
N LYS A 17 -12.54 -2.12 16.12
CA LYS A 17 -11.91 -1.08 16.92
C LYS A 17 -10.73 -1.63 17.73
N GLU A 18 -10.83 -2.88 18.20
CA GLU A 18 -9.71 -3.54 18.87
C GLU A 18 -8.51 -3.76 17.95
N ILE A 19 -8.73 -4.28 16.75
CA ILE A 19 -7.67 -4.45 15.74
C ILE A 19 -7.05 -3.11 15.36
N LYS A 20 -7.86 -2.07 15.13
CA LYS A 20 -7.39 -0.71 14.85
C LYS A 20 -6.52 -0.16 15.99
N ARG A 21 -6.97 -0.34 17.24
CA ARG A 21 -6.21 0.06 18.43
C ARG A 21 -4.88 -0.70 18.54
N ILE A 22 -4.88 -2.02 18.32
CA ILE A 22 -3.65 -2.83 18.32
C ILE A 22 -2.67 -2.32 17.27
N LEU A 23 -3.13 -2.04 16.05
CA LEU A 23 -2.27 -1.52 14.98
C LEU A 23 -1.63 -0.17 15.33
N LEU A 24 -2.38 0.71 15.99
CA LEU A 24 -1.91 2.05 16.37
C LEU A 24 -1.08 2.08 17.66
N GLU A 25 -1.36 1.23 18.64
CA GLU A 25 -0.78 1.37 19.99
C GLU A 25 0.11 0.20 20.39
N LEU A 26 -0.18 -1.00 19.89
CA LEU A 26 0.45 -2.24 20.35
C LEU A 26 0.84 -3.17 19.18
N PRO A 27 1.53 -2.69 18.13
CA PRO A 27 1.81 -3.49 16.93
C PRO A 27 2.54 -4.80 17.25
N GLN A 28 3.42 -4.81 18.26
CA GLN A 28 4.14 -5.98 18.74
C GLN A 28 3.26 -7.14 19.24
N SER A 29 1.97 -6.92 19.52
CA SER A 29 1.06 -7.99 19.96
C SER A 29 0.47 -8.80 18.80
N ILE A 30 0.67 -8.37 17.54
CA ILE A 30 0.17 -9.10 16.37
C ILE A 30 0.97 -10.40 16.22
N ASN A 31 0.24 -11.52 16.22
CA ASN A 31 0.77 -12.86 16.06
C ASN A 31 -0.14 -13.70 15.15
N GLU A 32 0.24 -14.96 14.91
CA GLU A 32 -0.53 -15.87 14.05
C GLU A 32 -1.96 -16.12 14.56
N GLU A 33 -2.15 -16.24 15.88
CA GLU A 33 -3.48 -16.41 16.48
C GLU A 33 -4.40 -15.22 16.14
N SER A 34 -3.87 -13.99 16.24
CA SER A 34 -4.61 -12.76 15.90
C SER A 34 -5.04 -12.75 14.43
N ILE A 35 -4.17 -13.20 13.52
CA ILE A 35 -4.47 -13.27 12.08
C ILE A 35 -5.58 -14.29 11.81
N ILE A 36 -5.55 -15.46 12.46
CA ILE A 36 -6.58 -16.49 12.35
C ILE A 36 -7.92 -15.96 12.90
N GLU A 37 -7.90 -15.20 13.98
CA GLU A 37 -9.12 -14.59 14.54
C GLU A 37 -9.70 -13.52 13.62
N VAL A 38 -8.86 -12.67 13.00
CA VAL A 38 -9.29 -11.75 11.94
C VAL A 38 -9.94 -12.50 10.79
N TYR A 39 -9.34 -13.61 10.34
CA TYR A 39 -9.92 -14.46 9.31
C TYR A 39 -11.29 -15.02 9.72
N ARG A 40 -11.44 -15.53 10.94
CA ARG A 40 -12.74 -16.02 11.46
C ARG A 40 -13.78 -14.90 11.49
N TYR A 41 -13.39 -13.74 11.99
CA TYR A 41 -14.25 -12.55 12.04
C TYR A 41 -14.74 -12.14 10.64
N GLN A 42 -13.83 -12.04 9.66
CA GLN A 42 -14.20 -11.66 8.30
C GLN A 42 -14.96 -12.76 7.57
N TYR A 43 -14.64 -14.04 7.80
CA TYR A 43 -15.45 -15.15 7.26
C TYR A 43 -16.89 -15.11 7.77
N THR A 44 -17.12 -14.74 9.03
CA THR A 44 -18.48 -14.62 9.57
C THR A 44 -19.20 -13.38 9.07
N ASN A 45 -18.51 -12.24 8.95
CA ASN A 45 -19.15 -10.92 8.80
C ASN A 45 -18.95 -10.26 7.43
N ASN A 46 -18.18 -10.83 6.51
CA ASN A 46 -18.02 -10.34 5.14
C ASN A 46 -18.65 -11.34 4.15
N PRO A 47 -19.85 -11.05 3.61
CA PRO A 47 -20.60 -11.99 2.77
C PRO A 47 -19.85 -12.44 1.52
N ILE A 48 -19.11 -11.53 0.87
CA ILE A 48 -18.37 -11.85 -0.36
C ILE A 48 -17.15 -12.71 -0.04
N TYR A 49 -16.40 -12.35 1.00
CA TYR A 49 -15.25 -13.13 1.43
C TYR A 49 -15.66 -14.52 1.93
N LYS A 50 -16.77 -14.63 2.66
CA LYS A 50 -17.36 -15.91 3.07
C LYS A 50 -17.68 -16.79 1.87
N LEU A 51 -18.42 -16.25 0.89
CA LEU A 51 -18.81 -17.00 -0.30
C LEU A 51 -17.59 -17.51 -1.07
N PHE A 52 -16.57 -16.66 -1.21
CA PHE A 52 -15.30 -17.04 -1.81
C PHE A 52 -14.62 -18.17 -1.02
N ALA A 53 -14.44 -18.00 0.29
CA ALA A 53 -13.77 -18.97 1.16
C ALA A 53 -14.49 -20.33 1.17
N ASP A 54 -15.83 -20.34 1.16
CA ASP A 54 -16.64 -21.56 1.02
C ASP A 54 -16.41 -22.26 -0.32
N SER A 55 -16.34 -21.48 -1.41
CA SER A 55 -16.14 -21.98 -2.77
C SER A 55 -14.79 -22.65 -2.98
N VAL A 56 -13.80 -22.32 -2.15
CA VAL A 56 -12.45 -22.93 -2.15
C VAL A 56 -12.23 -23.87 -0.96
N HIS A 57 -13.30 -24.28 -0.28
CA HIS A 57 -13.29 -25.23 0.84
C HIS A 57 -12.39 -24.82 2.02
N ARG A 58 -12.27 -23.51 2.26
CA ARG A 58 -11.54 -22.94 3.38
C ARG A 58 -12.53 -22.33 4.36
N SER A 59 -13.20 -23.16 5.15
CA SER A 59 -14.00 -22.71 6.29
C SER A 59 -13.14 -22.60 7.56
N PRO A 60 -13.58 -21.87 8.60
CA PRO A 60 -12.88 -21.81 9.89
C PRO A 60 -12.59 -23.14 10.57
N ALA A 61 -13.37 -24.19 10.26
CA ALA A 61 -13.14 -25.53 10.77
C ALA A 61 -11.92 -26.20 10.11
N VAL A 62 -11.63 -25.84 8.85
CA VAL A 62 -10.54 -26.40 8.03
C VAL A 62 -9.24 -25.63 8.28
N VAL A 63 -9.28 -24.29 8.27
CA VAL A 63 -8.10 -23.43 8.41
C VAL A 63 -7.52 -23.53 9.83
N LYS A 64 -6.31 -24.09 9.97
CA LYS A 64 -5.61 -24.29 11.25
C LYS A 64 -4.48 -23.31 11.50
N ASN A 65 -3.89 -22.76 10.44
CA ASN A 65 -2.76 -21.82 10.51
C ASN A 65 -2.95 -20.68 9.50
N ALA A 66 -2.21 -19.58 9.66
CA ALA A 66 -2.36 -18.40 8.80
C ALA A 66 -1.96 -18.69 7.33
N GLY A 67 -1.13 -19.70 7.10
CA GLY A 67 -0.74 -20.14 5.77
C GLY A 67 -1.85 -20.78 4.93
N GLU A 68 -2.95 -21.18 5.56
CA GLU A 68 -4.09 -21.84 4.91
C GLU A 68 -5.24 -20.87 4.57
N ILE A 69 -5.12 -19.60 4.99
CA ILE A 69 -6.14 -18.59 4.76
C ILE A 69 -6.21 -18.27 3.25
N PRO A 70 -7.39 -18.34 2.62
CA PRO A 70 -7.52 -18.00 1.21
C PRO A 70 -7.47 -16.49 1.01
N PHE A 71 -6.78 -16.05 -0.04
CA PHE A 71 -6.66 -14.64 -0.40
C PHE A 71 -7.65 -14.30 -1.50
N LEU A 72 -8.44 -13.24 -1.30
CA LEU A 72 -9.47 -12.79 -2.23
C LEU A 72 -8.82 -12.12 -3.44
N PRO A 73 -9.07 -12.59 -4.69
CA PRO A 73 -8.54 -11.94 -5.88
C PRO A 73 -8.98 -10.49 -5.97
N ILE A 74 -8.01 -9.58 -6.14
CA ILE A 74 -8.23 -8.12 -6.15
C ILE A 74 -9.27 -7.67 -7.20
N ALA A 75 -9.46 -8.45 -8.26
CA ALA A 75 -10.48 -8.19 -9.28
C ALA A 75 -11.93 -8.19 -8.74
N PHE A 76 -12.18 -8.78 -7.57
CA PHE A 76 -13.51 -8.74 -6.94
C PHE A 76 -13.93 -7.31 -6.57
N TYR A 77 -12.99 -6.43 -6.22
CA TYR A 77 -13.26 -5.02 -5.92
C TYR A 77 -13.80 -4.23 -7.13
N LYS A 78 -13.76 -4.79 -8.34
CA LYS A 78 -14.36 -4.18 -9.54
C LYS A 78 -15.85 -4.48 -9.68
N LYS A 79 -16.34 -5.52 -9.03
CA LYS A 79 -17.68 -6.08 -9.25
C LYS A 79 -18.52 -6.15 -7.98
N HIS A 80 -17.87 -6.09 -6.81
CA HIS A 80 -18.50 -6.32 -5.52
C HIS A 80 -18.04 -5.27 -4.53
N GLN A 81 -18.94 -4.88 -3.63
CA GLN A 81 -18.58 -4.16 -2.41
C GLN A 81 -18.03 -5.17 -1.41
N ILE A 82 -16.75 -5.04 -1.10
CA ILE A 82 -16.05 -5.93 -0.18
C ILE A 82 -16.07 -5.29 1.20
N GLU A 83 -17.09 -5.60 1.99
CA GLU A 83 -17.37 -4.93 3.26
C GLU A 83 -17.62 -5.97 4.36
N THR A 84 -16.99 -5.77 5.52
CA THR A 84 -17.25 -6.54 6.73
C THR A 84 -18.28 -5.80 7.59
N GLN A 85 -19.43 -6.42 7.82
CA GLN A 85 -20.57 -5.83 8.51
C GLN A 85 -20.98 -6.72 9.69
N ASP A 86 -20.51 -6.40 10.89
CA ASP A 86 -20.86 -7.11 12.13
C ASP A 86 -22.05 -6.49 12.88
N GLY A 87 -22.68 -5.47 12.27
CA GLY A 87 -23.74 -4.63 12.87
C GLY A 87 -23.24 -3.44 13.68
N ASN A 88 -21.94 -3.34 13.96
CA ASN A 88 -21.32 -2.23 14.72
C ASN A 88 -20.42 -1.33 13.86
N VAL A 89 -19.96 -1.81 12.70
CA VAL A 89 -19.21 -0.97 11.75
C VAL A 89 -20.12 0.12 11.18
N ASP A 90 -19.74 1.38 11.40
CA ASP A 90 -20.44 2.56 10.91
C ASP A 90 -19.92 2.99 9.53
N PHE A 91 -20.76 2.90 8.51
CA PHE A 91 -20.46 3.35 7.16
C PHE A 91 -21.04 4.74 6.84
N SER A 92 -21.68 5.44 7.79
CA SER A 92 -22.32 6.74 7.56
C SER A 92 -21.34 7.86 7.16
N LYS A 93 -20.05 7.69 7.50
CA LYS A 93 -18.94 8.60 7.14
C LYS A 93 -17.96 7.96 6.16
N ALA A 94 -18.35 6.85 5.53
CA ALA A 94 -17.44 6.12 4.66
C ALA A 94 -17.06 6.96 3.43
N ILE A 95 -15.83 6.78 2.97
CA ILE A 95 -15.34 7.33 1.70
C ILE A 95 -15.05 6.17 0.76
N SER A 96 -15.49 6.29 -0.49
CA SER A 96 -15.17 5.33 -1.54
C SER A 96 -14.00 5.83 -2.38
N PHE A 97 -12.91 5.07 -2.35
CA PHE A 97 -11.77 5.30 -3.23
C PHE A 97 -11.85 4.40 -4.47
N SER A 98 -11.27 4.85 -5.57
CA SER A 98 -11.32 4.11 -6.84
C SER A 98 -9.94 4.06 -7.51
N SER A 99 -9.54 2.87 -7.97
CA SER A 99 -8.24 2.64 -8.60
C SER A 99 -8.05 3.47 -9.87
N SER A 100 -6.81 3.68 -10.33
CA SER A 100 -6.57 4.30 -11.65
C SER A 100 -7.12 3.43 -12.79
N GLY A 101 -7.96 3.98 -13.67
CA GLY A 101 -8.50 3.30 -14.86
C GLY A 101 -9.26 4.26 -15.78
N THR A 102 -9.26 3.98 -17.09
CA THR A 102 -9.79 4.89 -18.13
C THR A 102 -11.31 4.77 -18.32
N THR A 103 -11.95 3.76 -17.76
CA THR A 103 -13.42 3.56 -17.82
C THR A 103 -13.98 3.17 -16.45
N SER A 104 -15.15 3.69 -16.09
CA SER A 104 -15.79 3.45 -14.78
C SER A 104 -16.07 1.96 -14.51
N SER A 105 -16.35 1.17 -15.54
CA SER A 105 -16.64 -0.27 -15.43
C SER A 105 -15.40 -1.16 -15.20
N SER A 106 -14.19 -0.60 -15.22
CA SER A 106 -12.94 -1.35 -15.05
C SER A 106 -12.16 -1.03 -13.78
N ARG A 107 -12.62 -0.05 -12.98
CA ARG A 107 -11.96 0.42 -11.76
C ARG A 107 -12.40 -0.41 -10.56
N SER A 108 -11.45 -0.73 -9.69
CA SER A 108 -11.76 -1.24 -8.36
C SER A 108 -12.30 -0.10 -7.51
N THR A 109 -13.22 -0.40 -6.60
CA THR A 109 -13.72 0.55 -5.60
C THR A 109 -13.55 -0.03 -4.20
N HIS A 110 -12.97 0.74 -3.29
CA HIS A 110 -12.80 0.38 -1.88
C HIS A 110 -13.54 1.37 -1.00
N THR A 111 -14.60 0.91 -0.33
CA THR A 111 -15.33 1.69 0.67
C THR A 111 -14.62 1.62 2.02
N VAL A 112 -14.10 2.76 2.49
CA VAL A 112 -13.39 2.86 3.76
C VAL A 112 -14.35 3.43 4.80
N ALA A 113 -14.82 2.58 5.72
CA ALA A 113 -15.75 2.94 6.79
C ALA A 113 -15.20 4.01 7.73
N ASP A 114 -13.89 3.99 7.98
CA ASP A 114 -13.21 4.85 8.94
C ASP A 114 -12.02 5.59 8.30
N PRO A 115 -12.28 6.67 7.55
CA PRO A 115 -11.23 7.46 6.91
C PRO A 115 -10.25 8.09 7.91
N ALA A 116 -10.72 8.38 9.13
CA ALA A 116 -9.87 8.92 10.20
C ALA A 116 -8.84 7.89 10.66
N PHE A 117 -9.23 6.62 10.81
CA PHE A 117 -8.29 5.53 11.04
C PHE A 117 -7.29 5.39 9.90
N TYR A 118 -7.73 5.47 8.63
CA TYR A 118 -6.80 5.41 7.49
C TYR A 118 -5.76 6.53 7.52
N ALA A 119 -6.19 7.77 7.79
CA ALA A 119 -5.27 8.91 7.93
C ALA A 119 -4.28 8.72 9.10
N ALA A 120 -4.76 8.27 10.25
CA ALA A 120 -3.90 8.02 11.42
C ALA A 120 -2.90 6.88 11.17
N ARG A 121 -3.36 5.79 10.54
CA ARG A 121 -2.54 4.60 10.29
C ARG A 121 -1.48 4.87 9.24
N SER A 122 -1.84 5.46 8.10
CA SER A 122 -0.88 5.83 7.05
C SER A 122 0.17 6.80 7.61
N LYS A 123 -0.24 7.81 8.40
CA LYS A 123 0.68 8.73 9.08
C LYS A 123 1.65 7.97 9.99
N GLN A 124 1.15 7.11 10.86
CA GLN A 124 2.00 6.33 11.76
C GLN A 124 3.02 5.48 10.99
N ILE A 125 2.58 4.81 9.93
CA ILE A 125 3.48 4.00 9.09
C ILE A 125 4.58 4.91 8.53
N PHE A 126 4.21 6.02 7.89
CA PHE A 126 5.17 6.96 7.33
C PHE A 126 6.17 7.45 8.40
N GLU A 127 5.68 7.88 9.57
CA GLU A 127 6.53 8.42 10.63
C GLU A 127 7.48 7.37 11.22
N ASN A 128 7.12 6.08 11.19
CA ASN A 128 8.03 5.00 11.59
C ASN A 128 9.21 4.83 10.61
N TYR A 129 9.02 5.16 9.33
CA TYR A 129 10.05 5.01 8.29
C TYR A 129 10.84 6.29 8.03
N TYR A 130 10.17 7.44 8.09
CA TYR A 130 10.72 8.73 7.70
C TYR A 130 10.82 9.73 8.86
N GLY A 131 10.38 9.37 10.07
CA GLY A 131 10.31 10.29 11.20
C GLY A 131 9.10 11.24 11.12
N PRO A 132 8.94 12.12 12.12
CA PRO A 132 7.76 12.97 12.25
C PRO A 132 7.47 13.81 11.00
N LEU A 133 6.20 13.90 10.61
CA LEU A 133 5.79 14.77 9.50
C LEU A 133 6.09 16.24 9.80
N THR A 134 6.08 16.65 11.07
CA THR A 134 6.45 18.00 11.51
C THR A 134 7.90 18.37 11.20
N ASP A 135 8.77 17.38 10.98
CA ASP A 135 10.18 17.56 10.60
C ASP A 135 10.44 17.35 9.10
N THR A 136 9.36 17.26 8.32
CA THR A 136 9.38 16.98 6.89
C THR A 136 8.66 18.08 6.10
N ILE A 137 9.15 18.38 4.90
CA ILE A 137 8.47 19.20 3.89
C ILE A 137 8.17 18.30 2.70
N ILE A 138 6.91 18.28 2.26
CA ILE A 138 6.46 17.41 1.18
C ILE A 138 6.06 18.23 -0.05
N LEU A 139 6.80 18.05 -1.14
CA LEU A 139 6.45 18.57 -2.46
C LEU A 139 5.82 17.44 -3.28
N ALA A 140 4.49 17.38 -3.30
CA ALA A 140 3.76 16.31 -3.98
C ALA A 140 3.62 16.61 -5.48
N VAL A 141 4.30 15.84 -6.32
CA VAL A 141 4.20 15.86 -7.79
C VAL A 141 3.02 14.99 -8.23
N LEU A 142 1.84 15.40 -7.75
CA LEU A 142 0.57 14.70 -7.86
C LEU A 142 -0.54 15.71 -8.18
N PRO A 143 -1.63 15.32 -8.87
CA PRO A 143 -2.84 16.13 -8.99
C PRO A 143 -3.36 16.59 -7.62
N SER A 144 -4.10 17.69 -7.57
CA SER A 144 -4.69 18.17 -6.32
C SER A 144 -5.85 17.27 -5.86
N TYR A 145 -6.27 17.44 -4.60
CA TYR A 145 -7.43 16.71 -4.07
C TYR A 145 -8.72 17.04 -4.82
N GLU A 146 -8.90 18.30 -5.22
CA GLU A 146 -10.04 18.76 -6.01
C GLU A 146 -10.10 18.09 -7.38
N GLU A 147 -8.94 17.78 -7.97
CA GLU A 147 -8.83 17.12 -9.27
C GLU A 147 -9.13 15.61 -9.19
N ASN A 148 -8.88 14.97 -8.04
CA ASN A 148 -9.10 13.52 -7.88
C ASN A 148 -9.48 13.12 -6.43
N PRO A 149 -10.68 13.48 -5.96
CA PRO A 149 -11.11 13.22 -4.58
C PRO A 149 -11.32 11.72 -4.29
N SER A 150 -11.43 10.89 -5.32
CA SER A 150 -11.60 9.44 -5.20
C SER A 150 -10.27 8.67 -5.11
N SER A 151 -9.13 9.34 -5.02
CA SER A 151 -7.82 8.68 -4.88
C SER A 151 -7.41 8.54 -3.41
N SER A 152 -7.19 7.30 -2.97
CA SER A 152 -6.68 7.02 -1.61
C SER A 152 -5.28 7.59 -1.37
N LEU A 153 -4.44 7.67 -2.41
CA LEU A 153 -3.13 8.32 -2.35
C LEU A 153 -3.27 9.83 -2.12
N ILE A 154 -4.19 10.48 -2.85
CA ILE A 154 -4.39 11.93 -2.72
C ILE A 154 -5.01 12.29 -1.36
N PHE A 155 -5.93 11.46 -0.86
CA PHE A 155 -6.45 11.57 0.50
C PHE A 155 -5.33 11.49 1.56
N MET A 156 -4.48 10.45 1.49
CA MET A 156 -3.34 10.29 2.41
C MET A 156 -2.38 11.48 2.31
N MET A 157 -2.02 11.87 1.09
CA MET A 157 -1.07 12.95 0.84
C MET A 157 -1.57 14.29 1.39
N LYS A 158 -2.87 14.60 1.24
CA LYS A 158 -3.48 15.80 1.81
C LYS A 158 -3.30 15.85 3.33
N HIS A 159 -3.58 14.73 4.02
CA HIS A 159 -3.38 14.65 5.46
C HIS A 159 -1.90 14.75 5.87
N PHE A 160 -0.98 14.23 5.06
CA PHE A 160 0.46 14.35 5.34
C PHE A 160 0.93 15.79 5.21
N ILE A 161 0.55 16.47 4.12
CA ILE A 161 0.85 17.89 3.88
C ILE A 161 0.30 18.76 5.02
N GLU A 162 -0.94 18.54 5.45
CA GLU A 162 -1.53 19.27 6.59
C GLU A 162 -0.73 19.02 7.88
N ALA A 163 -0.33 17.78 8.12
CA ALA A 163 0.42 17.38 9.32
C ALA A 163 1.88 17.87 9.35
N THR A 164 2.47 18.28 8.22
CA THR A 164 3.80 18.91 8.26
C THR A 164 3.79 20.29 8.91
N GLY A 165 2.65 20.98 8.84
CA GLY A 165 2.51 22.35 9.32
C GLY A 165 3.41 23.37 8.61
N HIS A 166 3.99 23.01 7.46
CA HIS A 166 4.94 23.84 6.74
C HIS A 166 4.32 24.42 5.45
N ALA A 167 4.42 25.75 5.25
CA ALA A 167 3.78 26.44 4.14
C ALA A 167 4.26 26.00 2.75
N ALA A 168 5.49 25.49 2.64
CA ALA A 168 6.01 24.92 1.40
C ALA A 168 5.54 23.48 1.14
N SER A 169 4.87 22.81 2.09
CA SER A 169 4.29 21.50 1.79
C SER A 169 3.01 21.66 0.99
N GLY A 170 2.86 20.90 -0.09
CA GLY A 170 1.73 21.09 -0.98
C GLY A 170 1.69 20.14 -2.18
N PHE A 171 0.57 20.21 -2.89
CA PHE A 171 0.43 19.64 -4.23
C PHE A 171 1.01 20.63 -5.24
N TYR A 172 1.95 20.16 -6.06
CA TYR A 172 2.59 20.95 -7.10
C TYR A 172 2.16 20.52 -8.50
N ALA A 173 1.23 19.56 -8.61
CA ALA A 173 0.86 18.93 -9.87
C ALA A 173 2.12 18.53 -10.64
N PHE A 174 2.28 19.01 -11.88
CA PHE A 174 3.47 18.79 -12.70
C PHE A 174 4.23 20.10 -12.95
N ASN A 175 4.10 21.10 -12.07
CA ASN A 175 4.75 22.40 -12.20
C ASN A 175 6.21 22.36 -11.71
N ILE A 176 7.09 21.81 -12.55
CA ILE A 176 8.52 21.60 -12.22
C ILE A 176 9.22 22.92 -11.90
N ALA A 177 8.90 24.01 -12.60
CA ALA A 177 9.52 25.31 -12.34
C ALA A 177 9.21 25.82 -10.92
N ALA A 178 7.96 25.65 -10.45
CA ALA A 178 7.58 26.00 -9.09
C ALA A 178 8.27 25.12 -8.05
N ILE A 179 8.36 23.81 -8.29
CA ILE A 179 9.07 22.88 -7.39
C ILE A 179 10.53 23.31 -7.23
N LYS A 180 11.23 23.59 -8.33
CA LYS A 180 12.64 24.02 -8.30
C LYS A 180 12.84 25.34 -7.56
N ALA A 181 11.93 26.31 -7.74
CA ALA A 181 11.97 27.55 -6.99
C ALA A 181 11.88 27.31 -5.47
N VAL A 182 10.94 26.46 -5.05
CA VAL A 182 10.77 26.09 -3.63
C VAL A 182 12.00 25.33 -3.11
N LEU A 183 12.52 24.35 -3.86
CA LEU A 183 13.72 23.61 -3.45
C LEU A 183 14.93 24.53 -3.25
N LYS A 184 15.07 25.56 -4.09
CA LYS A 184 16.12 26.57 -3.93
C LYS A 184 15.92 27.40 -2.67
N GLU A 185 14.69 27.76 -2.32
CA GLU A 185 14.40 28.48 -1.07
C GLU A 185 14.69 27.63 0.17
N LEU A 186 14.41 26.32 0.10
CA LEU A 186 14.59 25.37 1.19
C LEU A 186 16.04 24.89 1.39
N HIS A 187 17.01 25.34 0.59
CA HIS A 187 18.40 24.83 0.68
C HIS A 187 19.08 25.05 2.05
N THR A 188 18.63 26.02 2.84
CA THR A 188 19.11 26.27 4.21
C THR A 188 18.17 25.73 5.30
N GLU A 189 17.06 25.12 4.92
CA GLU A 189 16.07 24.60 5.85
C GLU A 189 16.62 23.35 6.55
N ASN A 190 16.43 23.27 7.87
CA ASN A 190 16.87 22.12 8.66
C ASN A 190 15.73 21.10 8.81
N LYS A 191 15.08 20.77 7.70
CA LYS A 191 14.00 19.78 7.62
C LYS A 191 14.27 18.83 6.47
N LYS A 192 13.72 17.62 6.59
CA LYS A 192 13.75 16.64 5.51
C LYS A 192 12.87 17.13 4.37
N ILE A 193 13.40 17.19 3.16
CA ILE A 193 12.62 17.57 1.98
C ILE A 193 12.33 16.31 1.17
N ILE A 194 11.06 16.03 0.93
CA ILE A 194 10.60 14.90 0.12
C ILE A 194 9.86 15.42 -1.10
N VAL A 195 10.37 15.07 -2.27
CA VAL A 195 9.62 15.18 -3.53
C VAL A 195 8.94 13.85 -3.78
N TRP A 196 7.61 13.82 -3.70
CA TRP A 196 6.83 12.60 -3.83
C TRP A 196 5.97 12.64 -5.08
N GLY A 197 6.23 11.78 -6.05
CA GLY A 197 5.55 11.81 -7.35
C GLY A 197 5.20 10.45 -7.93
N VAL A 198 4.29 10.45 -8.91
CA VAL A 198 4.09 9.28 -9.77
C VAL A 198 5.30 9.06 -10.68
N SER A 199 5.68 7.79 -10.90
CA SER A 199 6.98 7.44 -11.50
C SER A 199 7.19 8.09 -12.87
N TYR A 200 6.17 8.16 -13.72
CA TYR A 200 6.29 8.75 -15.06
C TYR A 200 6.55 10.27 -15.02
N ALA A 201 5.96 10.98 -14.07
CA ALA A 201 6.12 12.42 -13.97
C ALA A 201 7.51 12.79 -13.46
N LEU A 202 8.02 12.00 -12.50
CA LEU A 202 9.39 12.12 -12.05
C LEU A 202 10.37 11.76 -13.17
N LEU A 203 10.05 10.77 -14.00
CA LEU A 203 10.88 10.40 -15.14
C LEU A 203 10.92 11.50 -16.21
N ASP A 204 9.76 12.07 -16.57
CA ASP A 204 9.65 13.18 -17.52
C ASP A 204 10.46 14.40 -17.06
N TRP A 205 10.52 14.65 -15.74
CA TRP A 205 11.37 15.68 -15.15
C TRP A 205 12.85 15.29 -15.22
N ALA A 206 13.22 14.10 -14.71
CA ALA A 206 14.61 13.64 -14.62
C ALA A 206 15.34 13.66 -15.98
N GLU A 207 14.65 13.35 -17.08
CA GLU A 207 15.22 13.37 -18.43
C GLU A 207 15.68 14.75 -18.91
N GLN A 208 15.07 15.81 -18.37
CA GLN A 208 15.35 17.20 -18.75
C GLN A 208 16.21 17.93 -17.71
N GLU A 209 16.45 17.30 -16.57
CA GLU A 209 17.14 17.91 -15.44
C GLU A 209 18.65 17.90 -15.62
N ARG A 210 19.29 18.97 -15.14
CA ARG A 210 20.74 19.18 -15.15
C ARG A 210 21.29 19.55 -13.77
N GLU A 211 20.42 19.93 -12.84
CA GLU A 211 20.78 20.23 -11.45
C GLU A 211 20.87 18.94 -10.61
N SER A 212 21.63 19.01 -9.51
CA SER A 212 21.70 17.92 -8.52
C SER A 212 20.92 18.32 -7.27
N PHE A 213 20.14 17.38 -6.75
CA PHE A 213 19.30 17.53 -5.57
C PHE A 213 19.72 16.56 -4.45
N SER A 214 21.02 16.42 -4.23
CA SER A 214 21.59 15.43 -3.30
C SER A 214 21.06 15.45 -1.85
N SER A 215 20.46 16.56 -1.40
CA SER A 215 19.83 16.69 -0.08
C SER A 215 18.32 16.40 -0.06
N VAL A 216 17.72 16.10 -1.21
CA VAL A 216 16.29 15.85 -1.38
C VAL A 216 16.04 14.36 -1.50
N ILE A 217 15.02 13.87 -0.80
CA ILE A 217 14.53 12.51 -0.96
C ILE A 217 13.50 12.51 -2.09
N PHE A 218 13.78 11.77 -3.15
CA PHE A 218 12.80 11.49 -4.19
C PHE A 218 12.11 10.18 -3.88
N LEU A 219 10.78 10.23 -3.75
CA LEU A 219 9.94 9.09 -3.44
C LEU A 219 8.93 8.90 -4.59
N GLU A 220 9.05 7.78 -5.29
CA GLU A 220 8.15 7.44 -6.39
C GLU A 220 7.02 6.51 -5.94
N THR A 221 5.83 6.72 -6.51
CA THR A 221 4.67 5.83 -6.32
C THR A 221 3.97 5.56 -7.64
N GLY A 222 4.05 4.33 -8.14
CA GLY A 222 3.22 3.82 -9.24
C GLY A 222 3.03 4.74 -10.46
N GLY A 223 1.98 4.47 -11.26
CA GLY A 223 1.57 5.35 -12.35
C GLY A 223 2.19 5.09 -13.74
N MET A 224 3.01 4.06 -13.93
CA MET A 224 3.63 3.77 -15.23
C MET A 224 2.68 3.25 -16.33
N LYS A 225 1.40 2.98 -16.03
CA LYS A 225 0.47 2.32 -16.98
C LYS A 225 0.17 3.20 -18.21
N GLY A 226 0.50 2.68 -19.40
CA GLY A 226 -0.04 3.14 -20.68
C GLY A 226 0.58 4.39 -21.29
N ARG A 227 1.71 4.90 -20.77
CA ARG A 227 2.34 6.14 -21.30
C ARG A 227 3.71 5.96 -21.97
N ARG A 228 4.47 4.89 -21.67
CA ARG A 228 5.83 4.66 -22.19
C ARG A 228 6.12 3.16 -22.36
N LYS A 229 7.28 2.82 -22.93
CA LYS A 229 7.86 1.47 -22.85
C LYS A 229 7.92 1.06 -21.37
N GLU A 230 7.50 -0.16 -21.07
CA GLU A 230 7.48 -0.67 -19.70
C GLU A 230 8.93 -0.88 -19.24
N LEU A 231 9.43 0.02 -18.38
CA LEU A 231 10.75 -0.09 -17.77
C LEU A 231 10.64 -1.04 -16.57
N THR A 232 11.69 -1.83 -16.37
CA THR A 232 11.89 -2.50 -15.08
C THR A 232 12.08 -1.45 -13.99
N ARG A 233 11.80 -1.83 -12.74
CA ARG A 233 12.00 -0.93 -11.59
C ARG A 233 13.45 -0.48 -11.44
N SER A 234 14.40 -1.37 -11.70
CA SER A 234 15.83 -1.05 -11.66
C SER A 234 16.22 -0.03 -12.72
N GLU A 235 15.73 -0.17 -13.96
CA GLU A 235 15.99 0.82 -15.03
C GLU A 235 15.37 2.19 -14.72
N LEU A 236 14.16 2.20 -14.16
CA LEU A 236 13.52 3.44 -13.70
C LEU A 236 14.38 4.12 -12.64
N HIS A 237 14.77 3.39 -11.59
CA HIS A 237 15.56 3.93 -10.48
C HIS A 237 16.92 4.43 -10.95
N GLU A 238 17.59 3.74 -11.89
CA GLU A 238 18.85 4.20 -12.48
C GLU A 238 18.68 5.56 -13.18
N GLN A 239 17.65 5.70 -14.02
CA GLN A 239 17.39 6.94 -14.75
C GLN A 239 17.06 8.11 -13.82
N LEU A 240 16.20 7.87 -12.83
CA LEU A 240 15.82 8.87 -11.84
C LEU A 240 17.00 9.28 -10.94
N THR A 241 17.79 8.31 -10.46
CA THR A 241 18.98 8.55 -9.63
C THR A 241 19.98 9.44 -10.37
N LYS A 242 20.25 9.10 -11.65
CA LYS A 242 21.12 9.89 -12.52
C LYS A 242 20.56 11.29 -12.80
N GLY A 243 19.27 11.38 -13.14
CA GLY A 243 18.65 12.66 -13.52
C GLY A 243 18.55 13.65 -12.37
N PHE A 244 18.32 13.18 -11.15
CA PHE A 244 18.26 14.07 -9.97
C PHE A 244 19.59 14.21 -9.22
N GLY A 245 20.61 13.43 -9.61
CA GLY A 245 21.91 13.43 -8.94
C GLY A 245 21.81 13.06 -7.46
N VAL A 246 20.97 12.07 -7.15
CA VAL A 246 20.79 11.49 -5.80
C VAL A 246 21.46 10.12 -5.72
N THR A 247 21.55 9.52 -4.54
CA THR A 247 22.17 8.20 -4.34
C THR A 247 21.18 7.05 -4.47
N ALA A 248 19.91 7.30 -4.18
CA ALA A 248 18.84 6.32 -4.27
C ALA A 248 17.49 7.01 -4.54
N ILE A 249 16.58 6.25 -5.13
CA ILE A 249 15.17 6.61 -5.24
C ILE A 249 14.40 5.74 -4.26
N HIS A 250 13.58 6.39 -3.46
CA HIS A 250 12.69 5.71 -2.54
C HIS A 250 11.41 5.35 -3.29
N SER A 251 10.73 4.30 -2.83
CA SER A 251 9.47 3.87 -3.43
C SER A 251 8.41 3.62 -2.37
N GLU A 252 7.16 3.89 -2.72
CA GLU A 252 6.00 3.42 -1.97
C GLU A 252 5.32 2.27 -2.72
N TYR A 253 4.90 1.25 -1.97
CA TYR A 253 3.99 0.22 -2.44
C TYR A 253 2.68 0.33 -1.68
N GLY A 254 1.63 0.52 -2.46
CA GLY A 254 0.26 0.60 -2.01
C GLY A 254 -0.68 0.44 -3.20
N MET A 255 -1.97 0.44 -2.92
CA MET A 255 -3.04 0.41 -3.91
C MET A 255 -4.35 0.84 -3.25
N THR A 256 -5.39 1.08 -4.05
CA THR A 256 -6.70 1.51 -3.54
C THR A 256 -7.30 0.51 -2.56
N GLU A 257 -7.06 -0.77 -2.77
CA GLU A 257 -7.58 -1.88 -1.98
C GLU A 257 -6.85 -2.08 -0.64
N LEU A 258 -5.73 -1.39 -0.40
CA LEU A 258 -4.95 -1.45 0.85
C LEU A 258 -5.08 -0.15 1.65
N LEU A 259 -4.97 -0.25 2.97
CA LEU A 259 -4.94 0.88 3.89
C LEU A 259 -3.58 1.07 4.57
N SER A 260 -2.65 0.14 4.38
CA SER A 260 -1.25 0.25 4.79
C SER A 260 -0.31 0.36 3.59
N GLN A 261 0.78 1.12 3.75
CA GLN A 261 1.83 1.31 2.75
C GLN A 261 3.12 0.59 3.17
N ALA A 262 3.85 0.06 2.21
CA ALA A 262 5.24 -0.39 2.40
C ALA A 262 6.19 0.58 1.69
N TYR A 263 7.41 0.71 2.21
CA TYR A 263 8.39 1.65 1.66
C TYR A 263 9.71 0.97 1.35
N SER A 264 10.35 1.43 0.28
CA SER A 264 11.73 1.14 -0.06
C SER A 264 12.55 2.41 0.05
N PHE A 265 13.74 2.31 0.63
CA PHE A 265 14.71 3.41 0.73
C PHE A 265 15.74 3.38 -0.41
N GLY A 266 15.56 2.48 -1.38
CA GLY A 266 16.52 2.21 -2.45
C GLY A 266 16.66 0.71 -2.70
N GLU A 267 17.38 0.37 -3.77
CA GLU A 267 17.72 -1.00 -4.16
C GLU A 267 16.52 -1.94 -4.40
N GLY A 268 15.29 -1.40 -4.47
CA GLY A 268 14.07 -2.18 -4.66
C GLY A 268 13.66 -3.05 -3.46
N LEU A 269 14.30 -2.89 -2.30
CA LEU A 269 14.00 -3.64 -1.08
C LEU A 269 12.92 -2.93 -0.27
N TYR A 270 11.83 -3.64 0.02
CA TYR A 270 10.66 -3.11 0.73
C TYR A 270 10.62 -3.54 2.18
N ALA A 271 10.46 -2.57 3.05
CA ALA A 271 10.09 -2.77 4.43
C ALA A 271 8.57 -2.66 4.59
N PHE A 272 8.00 -3.67 5.23
CA PHE A 272 6.57 -3.76 5.47
C PHE A 272 6.26 -3.46 6.95
N PRO A 273 5.28 -2.59 7.26
CA PRO A 273 4.91 -2.30 8.63
C PRO A 273 4.19 -3.48 9.27
N THR A 274 4.20 -3.52 10.60
CA THR A 274 3.43 -4.52 11.37
C THR A 274 1.97 -4.53 10.94
N GLY A 275 1.42 -5.70 10.60
CA GLY A 275 0.04 -5.85 10.14
C GLY A 275 -0.14 -5.73 8.62
N LEU A 276 0.91 -5.38 7.88
CA LEU A 276 0.99 -5.55 6.42
C LEU A 276 2.00 -6.67 6.13
N ILE A 277 1.53 -7.85 5.74
CA ILE A 277 2.36 -9.04 5.61
C ILE A 277 2.32 -9.54 4.17
N PRO A 278 3.43 -9.49 3.42
CA PRO A 278 3.50 -10.07 2.10
C PRO A 278 3.67 -11.59 2.17
N VAL A 279 2.96 -12.30 1.30
CA VAL A 279 3.06 -13.76 1.14
C VAL A 279 3.26 -14.03 -0.34
N LEU A 280 4.31 -14.77 -0.71
CA LEU A 280 4.46 -15.20 -2.09
C LEU A 280 3.69 -16.49 -2.35
N ARG A 281 3.03 -16.52 -3.51
CA ARG A 281 2.36 -17.69 -4.05
C ARG A 281 2.94 -18.08 -5.41
N GLU A 282 2.75 -19.33 -5.79
CA GLU A 282 2.99 -19.76 -7.15
C GLU A 282 2.09 -18.98 -8.12
N VAL A 283 2.61 -18.72 -9.31
CA VAL A 283 1.85 -18.00 -10.35
C VAL A 283 0.68 -18.87 -10.84
N ASN A 284 0.89 -20.19 -10.91
CA ASN A 284 -0.05 -21.16 -11.47
C ASN A 284 -0.91 -21.89 -10.42
N ASP A 285 -0.54 -21.84 -9.14
CA ASP A 285 -1.33 -22.36 -8.03
C ASP A 285 -1.56 -21.24 -6.99
N PRO A 286 -2.79 -20.72 -6.85
CA PRO A 286 -3.09 -19.65 -5.90
C PRO A 286 -2.88 -20.05 -4.43
N PHE A 287 -2.78 -21.35 -4.12
CA PHE A 287 -2.56 -21.87 -2.77
C PHE A 287 -1.13 -22.39 -2.54
N GLY A 288 -0.34 -22.56 -3.61
CA GLY A 288 1.07 -22.96 -3.53
C GLY A 288 1.90 -21.82 -2.95
N ARG A 289 2.52 -22.01 -1.78
CA ARG A 289 3.31 -20.97 -1.11
C ARG A 289 4.77 -21.02 -1.53
N ILE A 290 5.36 -19.84 -1.72
CA ILE A 290 6.78 -19.68 -2.00
C ILE A 290 7.44 -18.99 -0.80
N THR A 291 8.47 -19.61 -0.24
CA THR A 291 9.26 -19.05 0.87
C THR A 291 10.59 -18.45 0.44
N ARG A 292 11.01 -18.71 -0.81
CA ARG A 292 12.22 -18.17 -1.43
C ARG A 292 12.07 -18.17 -2.94
N GLY A 293 12.60 -17.14 -3.61
CA GLY A 293 12.46 -16.98 -5.07
C GLY A 293 11.30 -16.04 -5.42
N SER A 294 10.84 -16.12 -6.67
CA SER A 294 9.83 -15.20 -7.23
C SER A 294 8.45 -15.84 -7.29
N GLY A 295 7.40 -15.03 -7.12
CA GLY A 295 6.02 -15.50 -7.16
C GLY A 295 5.01 -14.35 -7.23
N GLY A 296 3.73 -14.69 -7.35
CA GLY A 296 2.64 -13.73 -7.19
C GLY A 296 2.58 -13.22 -5.75
N ILE A 297 2.23 -11.96 -5.56
CA ILE A 297 2.13 -11.34 -4.23
C ILE A 297 0.70 -11.45 -3.72
N ASN A 298 0.55 -12.10 -2.57
CA ASN A 298 -0.59 -11.97 -1.69
C ASN A 298 -0.24 -11.03 -0.53
N ILE A 299 -1.23 -10.31 -0.02
CA ILE A 299 -1.06 -9.34 1.07
C ILE A 299 -2.07 -9.63 2.16
N ILE A 300 -1.59 -9.73 3.40
CA ILE A 300 -2.43 -9.58 4.60
C ILE A 300 -2.31 -8.12 5.04
N ASP A 301 -3.39 -7.34 4.98
CA ASP A 301 -3.46 -5.99 5.53
C ASP A 301 -4.52 -5.92 6.62
N LEU A 302 -4.10 -6.01 7.89
CA LEU A 302 -5.01 -5.98 9.03
C LEU A 302 -5.71 -4.62 9.19
N ALA A 303 -5.21 -3.55 8.55
CA ALA A 303 -5.91 -2.27 8.54
C ALA A 303 -7.23 -2.35 7.76
N ASN A 304 -7.38 -3.31 6.84
CA ASN A 304 -8.61 -3.58 6.08
C ASN A 304 -9.67 -4.36 6.87
N ILE A 305 -9.71 -4.26 8.20
CA ILE A 305 -10.62 -5.04 9.04
C ILE A 305 -12.11 -4.83 8.70
N ASN A 306 -12.46 -3.64 8.18
CA ASN A 306 -13.82 -3.33 7.71
C ASN A 306 -14.08 -3.71 6.24
N ALA A 307 -13.07 -4.20 5.50
CA ALA A 307 -13.17 -4.70 4.13
C ALA A 307 -12.71 -6.17 4.09
N CYS A 308 -11.67 -6.51 3.32
CA CYS A 308 -11.00 -7.81 3.35
C CYS A 308 -9.51 -7.62 3.65
N CYS A 309 -9.01 -8.31 4.67
CA CYS A 309 -7.60 -8.28 5.05
C CYS A 309 -6.72 -9.16 4.17
N PHE A 310 -7.28 -10.14 3.47
CA PHE A 310 -6.52 -11.18 2.77
C PHE A 310 -6.70 -11.00 1.26
N ILE A 311 -5.79 -10.29 0.61
CA ILE A 311 -5.91 -9.88 -0.79
C ILE A 311 -4.88 -10.61 -1.65
N GLU A 312 -5.35 -11.24 -2.72
CA GLU A 312 -4.51 -11.75 -3.80
C GLU A 312 -4.33 -10.63 -4.83
N THR A 313 -3.11 -10.13 -4.98
CA THR A 313 -2.80 -9.05 -5.92
C THR A 313 -2.49 -9.60 -7.32
N GLN A 314 -2.21 -8.70 -8.26
CA GLN A 314 -1.67 -9.03 -9.58
C GLN A 314 -0.20 -8.62 -9.70
N ASP A 315 0.50 -8.46 -8.59
CA ASP A 315 1.91 -8.07 -8.55
C ASP A 315 2.81 -9.31 -8.42
N ILE A 316 4.04 -9.21 -8.92
CA ILE A 316 5.10 -10.21 -8.76
C ILE A 316 6.14 -9.67 -7.78
N GLY A 317 6.54 -10.53 -6.85
CA GLY A 317 7.58 -10.22 -5.87
C GLY A 317 8.62 -11.32 -5.78
N ARG A 318 9.69 -11.03 -5.05
CA ARG A 318 10.78 -11.96 -4.77
C ARG A 318 11.21 -11.87 -3.32
N ILE A 319 11.36 -13.03 -2.68
CA ILE A 319 12.02 -13.15 -1.37
C ILE A 319 13.45 -13.64 -1.64
N SER A 320 14.42 -12.79 -1.33
CA SER A 320 15.85 -13.08 -1.43
C SER A 320 16.50 -13.03 -0.05
N ALA A 321 17.81 -13.27 0.02
CA ALA A 321 18.56 -13.11 1.27
C ALA A 321 18.58 -11.65 1.76
N ASN A 322 18.38 -10.69 0.86
CA ASN A 322 18.45 -9.26 1.15
C ASN A 322 17.10 -8.68 1.60
N GLY A 323 15.99 -9.39 1.36
CA GLY A 323 14.66 -8.97 1.77
C GLY A 323 13.61 -9.23 0.70
N PHE A 324 12.54 -8.42 0.74
CA PHE A 324 11.40 -8.52 -0.16
C PHE A 324 11.49 -7.47 -1.27
N GLU A 325 11.39 -7.91 -2.51
CA GLU A 325 11.43 -7.05 -3.69
C GLU A 325 10.09 -7.13 -4.44
N ILE A 326 9.70 -6.02 -5.05
CA ILE A 326 8.54 -5.95 -5.94
C ILE A 326 9.07 -5.77 -7.36
N LEU A 327 8.84 -6.79 -8.20
CA LEU A 327 9.42 -6.90 -9.53
C LEU A 327 8.54 -6.25 -10.61
N GLY A 328 7.23 -6.25 -10.42
CA GLY A 328 6.28 -5.72 -11.41
C GLY A 328 4.89 -6.31 -11.26
N ARG A 329 4.16 -6.39 -12.38
CA ARG A 329 2.83 -7.00 -12.49
C ARG A 329 2.96 -8.37 -13.15
N ILE A 330 2.03 -9.29 -12.84
CA ILE A 330 1.86 -10.53 -13.57
C ILE A 330 1.39 -10.19 -14.99
N ASP A 331 2.18 -10.54 -16.00
CA ASP A 331 1.78 -10.42 -17.40
C ASP A 331 1.09 -11.72 -17.86
N ALA A 332 0.29 -11.64 -18.92
CA ALA A 332 -0.37 -12.79 -19.52
C ALA A 332 0.60 -13.85 -20.08
N SER A 333 1.87 -13.49 -20.26
CA SER A 333 2.98 -14.37 -20.62
C SER A 333 3.46 -15.23 -19.43
N ASP A 334 3.45 -14.69 -18.21
CA ASP A 334 3.85 -15.38 -16.97
C ASP A 334 2.90 -16.53 -16.62
N ILE A 335 1.60 -16.35 -16.89
CA ILE A 335 0.54 -17.36 -16.64
C ILE A 335 0.67 -18.58 -17.57
N ARG A 336 1.34 -18.44 -18.73
CA ARG A 336 1.47 -19.54 -19.72
C ARG A 336 2.69 -20.43 -19.49
N GLY A 337 3.45 -20.22 -18.42
CA GLY A 337 4.57 -21.10 -18.06
C GLY A 337 5.75 -21.04 -19.04
N CYS A 338 5.96 -19.93 -19.75
CA CYS A 338 7.23 -19.69 -20.41
C CYS A 338 8.29 -19.30 -19.37
N ASN A 339 8.79 -20.28 -18.63
CA ASN A 339 10.14 -20.22 -18.09
C ASN A 339 11.09 -20.01 -19.27
N LEU A 340 11.45 -18.77 -19.57
CA LEU A 340 12.65 -18.51 -20.34
C LEU A 340 13.82 -18.96 -19.47
N LEU A 341 14.29 -20.18 -19.72
CA LEU A 341 15.66 -20.60 -19.48
C LEU A 341 16.58 -19.46 -19.94
N TYR A 342 17.15 -18.72 -19.00
CA TYR A 342 18.40 -18.02 -19.25
C TYR A 342 19.50 -18.81 -18.56
N VAL A 343 20.38 -19.36 -19.42
CA VAL A 343 21.73 -19.83 -19.10
C VAL A 343 22.61 -18.63 -18.81
#